data_AF-A0A371I912-F1
#
_entry.id   AF-A0A371I912-F1
#
_cell.length_a   1.000
_cell.length_b   1.000
_cell.length_c   1.000
_cell.angle_alpha   90.00
_cell.angle_beta   90.00
_cell.angle_gamma   90.00
#
_symmetry.space_group_name_H-M   'P 1'
#
loop_
_entity.id
_entity.type
_entity.pdbx_description
1 polymer ?
#
loop_
_entity_poly.entity_id
_entity_poly.type
_entity_poly.pdbx_seq_one_letter_code
_entity_poly.pdbx_strand_id
1 'polypeptide(L)'
;MPPSKSFLIVSSLGAILQSGSVLIDIPVIDETFYGNKIHEYEKELKTRVMFSYEEACEFIGRELMHEQHLSIQAGRQINLPYDKFVNSIRNGSWPKTSHGLRSPVGSVLYDLGWEVAPQISAIPFIDKLLGVIVGFSGNYKVVIHHFKPASNLANLTTEAALLIMECIKYSSGSSKLINSLKGNKLLEDKHGFQNTSGLPEIDNKFYREKIFTYKGELKQIGVVVDFEEAIKKFAHLFKQKASQTSFNQAC
;
A
#
# COMPACT_ATOMS: atom_id res chain seq x y z
N MET A 1 -20.70 -34.99 15.03
CA MET A 1 -19.62 -34.69 16.01
C MET A 1 -20.00 -33.43 16.75
N PRO A 2 -19.79 -33.33 18.06
CA PRO A 2 -19.99 -32.06 18.75
C PRO A 2 -19.02 -31.01 18.20
N PRO A 3 -19.45 -29.74 18.10
CA PRO A 3 -18.61 -28.67 17.57
C PRO A 3 -17.33 -28.51 18.40
N SER A 4 -16.24 -28.14 17.73
CA SER A 4 -14.93 -27.97 18.39
C SER A 4 -14.91 -26.75 19.32
N LYS A 5 -15.74 -25.74 19.03
CA LYS A 5 -15.95 -24.51 19.81
C LYS A 5 -17.43 -24.16 19.84
N SER A 6 -17.93 -23.51 20.89
CA SER A 6 -19.34 -23.11 21.07
C SER A 6 -19.47 -21.80 21.85
N PHE A 7 -20.65 -21.18 21.85
CA PHE A 7 -20.92 -19.90 22.51
C PHE A 7 -22.01 -20.03 23.55
N LEU A 8 -21.88 -19.36 24.70
CA LEU A 8 -22.98 -19.24 25.65
C LEU A 8 -23.88 -18.04 25.31
N ILE A 9 -25.19 -18.22 25.15
CA ILE A 9 -26.10 -17.08 24.93
C ILE A 9 -26.28 -16.31 26.22
N VAL A 10 -25.44 -15.30 26.43
CA VAL A 10 -25.77 -14.19 27.35
C VAL A 10 -26.50 -13.12 26.53
N SER A 11 -27.40 -12.35 27.14
CA SER A 11 -28.33 -11.43 26.46
C SER A 11 -27.69 -10.48 25.43
N SER A 12 -26.44 -10.06 25.65
CA SER A 12 -25.66 -9.21 24.73
C SER A 12 -25.00 -9.97 23.58
N LEU A 13 -24.74 -11.28 23.73
CA LEU A 13 -24.14 -12.14 22.71
C LEU A 13 -25.20 -12.71 21.77
N GLY A 14 -26.41 -12.98 22.27
CA GLY A 14 -27.52 -13.58 21.52
C GLY A 14 -27.85 -12.84 20.22
N ALA A 15 -27.91 -11.51 20.24
CA ALA A 15 -28.21 -10.71 19.05
C ALA A 15 -27.14 -10.84 17.94
N ILE A 16 -25.87 -11.00 18.33
CA ILE A 16 -24.73 -11.15 17.40
C ILE A 16 -24.70 -12.56 16.84
N LEU A 17 -24.88 -13.56 17.70
CA LEU A 17 -24.87 -14.97 17.29
C LEU A 17 -26.03 -15.24 16.34
N GLN A 18 -27.20 -14.68 16.60
CA GLN A 18 -28.35 -14.74 15.68
C GLN A 18 -28.05 -14.07 14.35
N SER A 19 -27.47 -12.88 14.36
CA SER A 19 -27.12 -12.16 13.12
C SER A 19 -25.98 -12.85 12.35
N GLY A 20 -25.02 -13.45 13.07
CA GLY A 20 -23.89 -14.19 12.53
C GLY A 20 -24.28 -15.56 11.98
N SER A 21 -25.27 -16.21 12.59
CA SER A 21 -25.82 -17.50 12.15
C SER A 21 -26.45 -17.47 10.76
N VAL A 22 -26.77 -16.26 10.25
CA VAL A 22 -27.23 -16.05 8.87
C VAL A 22 -26.15 -16.41 7.85
N LEU A 23 -24.88 -16.32 8.25
CA LEU A 23 -23.72 -16.38 7.35
C LEU A 23 -22.72 -17.48 7.71
N ILE A 24 -22.66 -17.89 8.98
CA ILE A 24 -21.75 -18.92 9.50
C ILE A 24 -22.54 -19.84 10.42
N ASP A 25 -22.31 -21.15 10.38
CA ASP A 25 -22.90 -22.07 11.36
C ASP A 25 -22.23 -21.85 12.73
N ILE A 26 -22.96 -21.20 13.65
CA ILE A 26 -22.46 -20.89 14.98
C ILE A 26 -23.14 -21.82 15.99
N PRO A 27 -22.40 -22.74 16.63
CA PRO A 27 -22.93 -23.61 17.66
C PRO A 27 -23.10 -22.85 18.98
N VAL A 28 -24.32 -22.88 19.51
CA VAL A 28 -24.73 -22.03 20.62
C VAL A 28 -25.35 -22.86 21.75
N ILE A 29 -24.96 -22.57 22.99
CA ILE A 29 -25.42 -23.21 24.22
C ILE A 29 -26.60 -22.43 24.77
N ASP A 30 -27.69 -23.14 25.02
CA ASP A 30 -28.93 -22.60 25.61
C ASP A 30 -28.79 -22.43 27.13
N GLU A 31 -28.52 -21.20 27.57
CA GLU A 31 -28.45 -20.87 29.00
C GLU A 31 -29.77 -21.13 29.74
N THR A 32 -30.93 -21.08 29.06
CA THR A 32 -32.22 -21.32 29.72
C THR A 32 -32.37 -22.78 30.16
N PHE A 33 -31.72 -23.69 29.45
CA PHE A 33 -31.69 -25.11 29.79
C PHE A 33 -30.77 -25.41 30.98
N TYR A 34 -29.58 -24.81 31.02
CA TYR A 34 -28.58 -25.08 32.07
C TYR A 34 -28.73 -24.19 33.31
N GLY A 35 -29.39 -23.04 33.16
CA GLY A 35 -29.53 -22.01 34.19
C GLY A 35 -28.19 -21.39 34.61
N ASN A 36 -28.25 -20.53 35.63
CA ASN A 36 -27.08 -19.77 36.09
C ASN A 36 -25.90 -20.63 36.58
N LYS A 37 -26.12 -21.93 36.86
CA LYS A 37 -25.08 -22.86 37.29
C LYS A 37 -23.99 -23.06 36.25
N ILE A 38 -24.28 -22.85 34.96
CA ILE A 38 -23.27 -22.99 33.91
C ILE A 38 -22.10 -22.02 34.07
N HIS A 39 -22.34 -20.85 34.68
CA HIS A 39 -21.31 -19.85 34.97
C HIS A 39 -20.36 -20.29 36.08
N GLU A 40 -20.75 -21.22 36.96
CA GLU A 40 -19.86 -21.79 37.97
C GLU A 40 -18.72 -22.59 37.32
N TYR A 41 -18.97 -23.12 36.11
CA TYR A 41 -18.02 -23.90 35.33
C TYR A 41 -17.26 -23.08 34.26
N GLU A 42 -17.36 -21.73 34.29
CA GLU A 42 -16.76 -20.87 33.25
C GLU A 42 -15.28 -21.20 33.04
N LYS A 43 -14.51 -21.38 34.12
CA LYS A 43 -13.07 -21.68 34.04
C LYS A 43 -12.76 -22.97 33.31
N GLU A 44 -13.56 -24.02 33.53
CA GLU A 44 -13.36 -25.31 32.84
C GLU A 44 -13.85 -25.24 31.39
N LEU A 45 -14.95 -24.52 31.15
CA LEU A 45 -15.59 -24.42 29.85
C LEU A 45 -14.88 -23.46 28.90
N LYS A 46 -14.14 -22.46 29.39
CA LYS A 46 -13.45 -21.43 28.58
C LYS A 46 -12.49 -21.96 27.50
N THR A 47 -12.07 -23.22 27.64
CA THR A 47 -11.26 -23.91 26.64
C THR A 47 -12.01 -24.20 25.33
N ARG A 48 -13.34 -24.33 25.36
CA ARG A 48 -14.19 -24.70 24.21
C ARG A 48 -15.45 -23.85 24.07
N VAL A 49 -15.87 -23.19 25.15
CA VAL A 49 -17.04 -22.30 25.20
C VAL A 49 -16.54 -20.87 25.30
N MET A 50 -17.04 -20.00 24.43
CA MET A 50 -16.76 -18.59 24.45
C MET A 50 -17.84 -17.86 25.24
N PHE A 51 -17.41 -16.94 26.11
CA PHE A 51 -18.28 -16.26 27.08
C PHE A 51 -18.34 -14.76 26.84
N SER A 52 -17.42 -14.21 26.03
CA SER A 52 -17.33 -12.78 25.80
C SER A 52 -17.70 -12.36 24.39
N TYR A 53 -18.12 -11.10 24.32
CA TYR A 53 -18.37 -10.36 23.09
C TYR A 53 -17.17 -10.36 22.13
N GLU A 54 -15.97 -10.19 22.68
CA GLU A 54 -14.73 -10.08 21.93
C GLU A 54 -14.36 -11.40 21.29
N GLU A 55 -14.44 -12.50 22.05
CA GLU A 55 -14.22 -13.86 21.55
C GLU A 55 -15.19 -14.20 20.40
N ALA A 56 -16.46 -13.78 20.48
CA ALA A 56 -17.42 -13.96 19.38
C ALA A 56 -17.09 -13.14 18.13
N CYS A 57 -16.72 -11.87 18.29
CA CYS A 57 -16.29 -11.04 17.14
C CYS A 57 -15.03 -11.58 16.49
N GLU A 58 -14.09 -12.12 17.27
CA GLU A 58 -12.89 -12.78 16.74
C GLU A 58 -13.21 -14.06 16.00
N PHE A 59 -14.10 -14.90 16.54
CA PHE A 59 -14.51 -16.12 15.88
C PHE A 59 -15.25 -15.84 14.58
N ILE A 60 -16.31 -15.03 14.62
CA ILE A 60 -17.07 -14.65 13.42
C ILE A 60 -16.14 -13.99 12.40
N GLY A 61 -15.26 -13.09 12.84
CA GLY A 61 -14.22 -12.51 12.00
C GLY A 61 -13.38 -13.58 11.29
N ARG A 62 -12.82 -14.53 12.02
CA ARG A 62 -12.00 -15.61 11.43
C ARG A 62 -12.77 -16.47 10.44
N GLU A 63 -13.97 -16.92 10.80
CA GLU A 63 -14.78 -17.78 9.93
C GLU A 63 -15.20 -17.05 8.65
N LEU A 64 -15.64 -15.79 8.75
CA LEU A 64 -15.97 -14.97 7.58
C LEU A 64 -14.76 -14.78 6.66
N MET A 65 -13.56 -14.63 7.22
CA MET A 65 -12.35 -14.42 6.42
C MET A 65 -11.83 -15.70 5.77
N HIS A 66 -12.19 -16.88 6.28
CA HIS A 66 -11.89 -18.15 5.65
C HIS A 66 -12.77 -18.38 4.41
N GLU A 67 -14.02 -17.94 4.49
CA GLU A 67 -14.99 -17.93 3.41
C GLU A 67 -14.70 -16.78 2.44
N GLN A 68 -13.90 -17.02 1.40
CA GLN A 68 -13.45 -16.04 0.38
C GLN A 68 -14.58 -15.25 -0.34
N HIS A 69 -15.84 -15.64 -0.11
CA HIS A 69 -17.04 -15.04 -0.66
C HIS A 69 -17.72 -14.02 0.28
N LEU A 70 -17.46 -14.06 1.59
CA LEU A 70 -18.15 -13.22 2.57
C LEU A 70 -17.39 -11.90 2.78
N SER A 71 -17.86 -10.86 2.09
CA SER A 71 -17.31 -9.50 2.21
C SER A 71 -17.69 -8.83 3.55
N ILE A 72 -17.07 -7.69 3.92
CA ILE A 72 -17.52 -6.86 5.06
C ILE A 72 -18.98 -6.38 4.90
N GLN A 73 -19.61 -6.46 3.71
CA GLN A 73 -21.07 -6.27 3.61
C GLN A 73 -21.83 -7.29 4.47
N ALA A 74 -21.32 -8.52 4.56
CA ALA A 74 -21.81 -9.55 5.46
C ALA A 74 -21.61 -9.10 6.92
N GLY A 75 -20.45 -8.53 7.28
CA GLY A 75 -20.20 -7.90 8.58
C GLY A 75 -21.16 -6.74 8.92
N ARG A 76 -21.54 -5.91 7.93
CA ARG A 76 -22.56 -4.86 8.08
C ARG A 76 -23.96 -5.43 8.30
N GLN A 77 -24.27 -6.58 7.71
CA GLN A 77 -25.52 -7.31 7.97
C GLN A 77 -25.55 -7.92 9.36
N ILE A 78 -24.39 -8.25 9.95
CA ILE A 78 -24.30 -8.92 11.26
C ILE A 78 -24.48 -7.94 12.45
N ASN A 79 -24.68 -6.64 12.23
CA ASN A 79 -24.79 -5.64 13.33
C ASN A 79 -23.64 -5.74 14.36
N LEU A 80 -22.45 -6.15 13.91
CA LEU A 80 -21.25 -6.20 14.76
C LEU A 80 -20.80 -4.78 15.10
N PRO A 81 -20.19 -4.53 16.27
CA PRO A 81 -19.56 -3.25 16.55
C PRO A 81 -18.37 -3.18 15.64
N TYR A 82 -18.48 -2.24 14.72
CA TYR A 82 -17.56 -2.07 13.62
C TYR A 82 -16.10 -2.07 14.10
N ASP A 83 -15.79 -1.34 15.18
CA ASP A 83 -14.41 -1.22 15.68
C ASP A 83 -13.84 -2.54 16.21
N LYS A 84 -14.62 -3.31 16.98
CA LYS A 84 -14.16 -4.60 17.54
C LYS A 84 -13.97 -5.63 16.42
N PHE A 85 -14.91 -5.68 15.49
CA PHE A 85 -14.82 -6.56 14.34
C PHE A 85 -13.64 -6.19 13.41
N VAL A 86 -13.49 -4.90 13.07
CA VAL A 86 -12.35 -4.44 12.27
C VAL A 86 -11.02 -4.75 12.96
N ASN A 87 -10.93 -4.56 14.27
CA ASN A 87 -9.73 -4.89 15.03
C ASN A 87 -9.42 -6.39 15.06
N SER A 88 -10.42 -7.27 15.04
CA SER A 88 -10.18 -8.71 15.00
C SER A 88 -9.68 -9.20 13.63
N ILE A 89 -10.07 -8.54 12.53
CA ILE A 89 -9.73 -8.98 11.17
C ILE A 89 -8.55 -8.21 10.54
N ARG A 90 -8.19 -7.03 11.05
CA ARG A 90 -7.24 -6.13 10.38
C ARG A 90 -5.83 -6.70 10.26
N ASN A 91 -5.39 -7.54 11.18
CA ASN A 91 -4.03 -8.10 11.17
C ASN A 91 -3.95 -9.45 10.44
N GLY A 92 -5.09 -10.04 10.08
CA GLY A 92 -5.15 -11.32 9.38
C GLY A 92 -4.76 -11.20 7.91
N SER A 93 -4.22 -12.28 7.33
CA SER A 93 -3.84 -12.35 5.91
C SER A 93 -4.94 -13.01 5.09
N TRP A 94 -6.00 -12.26 4.80
CA TRP A 94 -7.22 -12.77 4.18
C TRP A 94 -7.68 -12.04 2.90
N PRO A 95 -7.50 -10.72 2.69
CA PRO A 95 -7.81 -10.15 1.38
C PRO A 95 -6.82 -10.70 0.35
N LYS A 96 -7.37 -11.21 -0.76
CA LYS A 96 -6.58 -11.50 -1.95
C LYS A 96 -6.19 -10.18 -2.60
N THR A 97 -4.89 -9.91 -2.63
CA THR A 97 -4.30 -8.75 -3.28
C THR A 97 -3.58 -9.15 -4.56
N SER A 98 -3.14 -8.15 -5.34
CA SER A 98 -2.18 -8.34 -6.44
C SER A 98 -0.88 -9.04 -6.03
N HIS A 99 -0.57 -9.10 -4.73
CA HIS A 99 0.61 -9.76 -4.16
C HIS A 99 0.25 -11.00 -3.31
N GLY A 100 -0.89 -11.63 -3.58
CA GLY A 100 -1.41 -12.77 -2.84
C GLY A 100 -2.23 -12.38 -1.61
N LEU A 101 -2.46 -13.33 -0.70
CA LEU A 101 -3.13 -13.05 0.57
C LEU A 101 -2.20 -12.16 1.44
N ARG A 102 -2.71 -11.01 1.89
CA ARG A 102 -1.97 -10.02 2.69
C ARG A 102 -2.87 -9.47 3.79
N SER A 103 -2.31 -8.72 4.74
CA SER A 103 -3.14 -7.94 5.67
C SER A 103 -3.89 -6.82 4.93
N PRO A 104 -5.15 -6.52 5.29
CA PRO A 104 -5.87 -5.36 4.77
C PRO A 104 -5.22 -4.03 5.18
N VAL A 105 -4.40 -4.00 6.24
CA VAL A 105 -3.66 -2.80 6.64
C VAL A 105 -2.59 -2.49 5.58
N GLY A 106 -2.63 -1.26 5.06
CA GLY A 106 -1.74 -0.82 3.98
C GLY A 106 -2.15 -1.29 2.58
N SER A 107 -3.24 -2.04 2.47
CA SER A 107 -3.82 -2.42 1.19
C SER A 107 -4.82 -1.37 0.68
N VAL A 108 -4.88 -1.21 -0.63
CA VAL A 108 -5.63 -0.14 -1.30
C VAL A 108 -6.74 -0.73 -2.16
N LEU A 109 -7.94 -0.17 -2.09
CA LEU A 109 -8.99 -0.50 -3.04
C LEU A 109 -8.64 0.14 -4.39
N TYR A 110 -8.49 -0.67 -5.43
CA TYR A 110 -8.15 -0.13 -6.75
C TYR A 110 -9.32 0.68 -7.32
N ASP A 111 -9.01 1.85 -7.86
CA ASP A 111 -9.89 2.66 -8.70
C ASP A 111 -9.06 3.32 -9.80
N LEU A 112 -9.73 3.98 -10.76
CA LEU A 112 -9.07 4.63 -11.89
C LEU A 112 -8.09 5.74 -11.46
N GLY A 113 -8.25 6.33 -10.27
CA GLY A 113 -7.30 7.30 -9.74
C GLY A 113 -5.94 6.70 -9.40
N TRP A 114 -5.86 5.38 -9.22
CA TRP A 114 -4.61 4.65 -8.93
C TRP A 114 -3.90 4.12 -10.17
N GLU A 115 -4.43 4.26 -11.39
CA GLU A 115 -3.94 3.64 -12.62
C GLU A 115 -2.42 3.76 -12.84
N VAL A 116 -1.86 4.92 -12.49
CA VAL A 116 -0.44 5.24 -12.70
C VAL A 116 0.45 4.74 -11.55
N ALA A 117 -0.10 4.62 -10.33
CA ALA A 117 0.66 4.28 -9.13
C ALA A 117 1.39 2.90 -9.18
N PRO A 118 0.80 1.82 -9.76
CA PRO A 118 1.49 0.53 -9.89
C PRO A 118 2.80 0.58 -10.67
N GLN A 119 3.01 1.58 -11.55
CA GLN A 119 4.27 1.70 -12.29
C GLN A 119 5.44 1.98 -11.35
N ILE A 120 5.22 2.85 -10.36
CA ILE A 120 6.27 3.38 -9.47
C ILE A 120 6.23 2.78 -8.05
N SER A 121 5.15 2.09 -7.69
CA SER A 121 4.90 1.63 -6.32
C SER A 121 4.32 0.21 -6.32
N ALA A 122 4.83 -0.65 -5.43
CA ALA A 122 4.38 -2.03 -5.24
C ALA A 122 3.21 -2.07 -4.24
N ILE A 123 2.16 -1.30 -4.52
CA ILE A 123 0.98 -1.20 -3.65
C ILE A 123 0.19 -2.52 -3.73
N PRO A 124 -0.20 -3.11 -2.59
CA PRO A 124 -1.11 -4.25 -2.58
C PRO A 124 -2.54 -3.78 -2.84
N PHE A 125 -2.99 -3.93 -4.09
CA PHE A 125 -4.35 -3.59 -4.50
C PHE A 125 -5.32 -4.73 -4.19
N ILE A 126 -6.50 -4.39 -3.68
CA ILE A 126 -7.63 -5.30 -3.41
C ILE A 126 -8.75 -5.00 -4.42
N ASP A 127 -9.38 -6.05 -4.93
CA ASP A 127 -10.45 -6.02 -5.96
C ASP A 127 -11.87 -5.87 -5.36
N LYS A 128 -12.00 -5.92 -4.03
CA LYS A 128 -13.27 -5.88 -3.30
C LYS A 128 -13.22 -4.84 -2.19
N LEU A 129 -14.34 -4.16 -1.92
CA LEU A 129 -14.63 -3.08 -0.94
C LEU A 129 -14.12 -3.33 0.49
N LEU A 130 -12.80 -3.42 0.64
CA LEU A 130 -12.11 -3.84 1.85
C LEU A 130 -10.81 -3.03 2.06
N GLY A 131 -10.48 -2.14 1.13
CA GLY A 131 -9.37 -1.20 1.29
C GLY A 131 -9.71 -0.15 2.35
N VAL A 132 -8.80 0.05 3.30
CA VAL A 132 -8.85 1.14 4.29
C VAL A 132 -8.76 2.51 3.61
N ILE A 133 -8.22 2.54 2.39
CA ILE A 133 -8.09 3.72 1.54
C ILE A 133 -8.87 3.48 0.26
N VAL A 134 -9.85 4.34 0.01
CA VAL A 134 -10.69 4.41 -1.19
C VAL A 134 -10.36 5.73 -1.88
N GLY A 135 -10.07 5.73 -3.18
CA GLY A 135 -9.66 6.95 -3.88
C GLY A 135 -8.18 7.24 -3.76
N PHE A 136 -7.54 7.59 -4.88
CA PHE A 136 -6.20 8.18 -4.83
C PHE A 136 -6.20 9.47 -4.02
N SER A 137 -7.07 10.44 -4.36
CA SER A 137 -7.35 11.67 -3.58
C SER A 137 -6.12 12.36 -2.95
N GLY A 138 -4.95 12.31 -3.60
CA GLY A 138 -3.72 12.88 -3.08
C GLY A 138 -3.05 12.06 -1.95
N ASN A 139 -3.31 10.77 -1.84
CA ASN A 139 -2.69 9.83 -0.89
C ASN A 139 -1.25 9.45 -1.29
N TYR A 140 -0.41 10.46 -1.59
CA TYR A 140 0.98 10.30 -2.01
C TYR A 140 1.82 9.50 -1.01
N LYS A 141 1.49 9.58 0.29
CA LYS A 141 2.17 8.82 1.36
C LYS A 141 2.12 7.30 1.12
N VAL A 142 1.03 6.79 0.56
CA VAL A 142 0.88 5.35 0.26
C VAL A 142 1.80 4.94 -0.88
N VAL A 143 1.85 5.75 -1.94
CA VAL A 143 2.76 5.55 -3.08
C VAL A 143 4.21 5.53 -2.63
N ILE A 144 4.58 6.46 -1.75
CA ILE A 144 5.95 6.59 -1.21
C ILE A 144 6.30 5.42 -0.30
N HIS A 145 5.37 4.97 0.55
CA HIS A 145 5.59 3.85 1.46
C HIS A 145 5.93 2.56 0.70
N HIS A 146 5.25 2.32 -0.42
CA HIS A 146 5.45 1.14 -1.27
C HIS A 146 6.34 1.40 -2.49
N PHE A 147 7.09 2.51 -2.50
CA PHE A 147 7.88 2.93 -3.66
C PHE A 147 8.87 1.85 -4.11
N LYS A 148 8.89 1.56 -5.42
CA LYS A 148 9.80 0.56 -5.97
C LYS A 148 11.25 1.06 -5.93
N PRO A 149 12.24 0.16 -5.79
CA PRO A 149 13.63 0.53 -5.97
C PRO A 149 13.87 1.17 -7.34
N ALA A 150 14.79 2.13 -7.42
CA ALA A 150 15.04 2.86 -8.66
C ALA A 150 15.50 1.96 -9.83
N SER A 151 16.13 0.83 -9.53
CA SER A 151 16.48 -0.22 -10.52
C SER A 151 15.26 -0.76 -11.27
N ASN A 152 14.08 -0.73 -10.65
CA ASN A 152 12.83 -1.26 -11.20
C ASN A 152 12.01 -0.20 -11.93
N LEU A 153 12.50 1.05 -12.00
CA LEU A 153 11.84 2.17 -12.66
C LEU A 153 12.34 2.38 -14.10
N ALA A 154 12.95 1.37 -14.71
CA ALA A 154 13.22 1.39 -16.13
C ALA A 154 11.87 1.45 -16.88
N ASN A 155 11.71 2.42 -17.79
CA ASN A 155 10.50 2.57 -18.63
C ASN A 155 9.27 3.22 -17.99
N LEU A 156 9.49 4.25 -17.16
CA LEU A 156 8.40 5.14 -16.74
C LEU A 156 7.75 5.88 -17.89
N THR A 157 6.41 5.93 -17.83
CA THR A 157 5.57 6.83 -18.60
C THR A 157 5.69 8.27 -18.09
N THR A 158 5.23 9.22 -18.89
CA THR A 158 5.17 10.63 -18.55
C THR A 158 4.32 10.87 -17.31
N GLU A 159 3.17 10.20 -17.24
CA GLU A 159 2.23 10.27 -16.13
C GLU A 159 2.87 9.74 -14.84
N ALA A 160 3.63 8.64 -14.92
CA ALA A 160 4.37 8.09 -13.79
C ALA A 160 5.48 9.03 -13.30
N ALA A 161 6.19 9.69 -14.21
CA ALA A 161 7.19 10.70 -13.85
C ALA A 161 6.56 11.92 -13.18
N LEU A 162 5.40 12.38 -13.67
CA LEU A 162 4.64 13.47 -13.05
C LEU A 162 4.15 13.07 -11.64
N LEU A 163 3.65 11.84 -11.47
CA LEU A 163 3.23 11.33 -10.16
C LEU A 163 4.39 11.29 -9.15
N ILE A 164 5.62 10.99 -9.60
CA ILE A 164 6.83 11.10 -8.76
C ILE A 164 7.06 12.54 -8.34
N MET A 165 6.93 13.51 -9.26
CA MET A 165 7.10 14.93 -8.93
C MET A 165 6.04 15.41 -7.94
N GLU A 166 4.78 15.00 -8.11
CA GLU A 166 3.71 15.29 -7.15
C GLU A 166 3.97 14.67 -5.78
N CYS A 167 4.51 13.45 -5.71
CA CYS A 167 4.93 12.83 -4.45
C CYS A 167 6.01 13.65 -3.74
N ILE A 168 7.02 14.14 -4.47
CA ILE A 168 8.09 14.98 -3.90
C ILE A 168 7.50 16.31 -3.40
N LYS A 169 6.64 16.94 -4.20
CA LYS A 169 6.03 18.24 -3.93
C LYS A 169 5.09 18.22 -2.71
N TYR A 170 4.14 17.28 -2.67
CA TYR A 170 3.03 17.31 -1.72
C TYR A 170 3.25 16.45 -0.47
N SER A 171 4.20 15.51 -0.48
CA SER A 171 4.50 14.67 0.70
C SER A 171 5.65 15.20 1.56
N SER A 172 6.02 16.48 1.42
CA SER A 172 7.10 17.13 2.18
C SER A 172 8.41 16.33 2.15
N GLY A 173 8.91 16.07 0.94
CA GLY A 173 10.29 15.65 0.72
C GLY A 173 10.75 14.44 1.53
N SER A 174 10.10 13.28 1.35
CA SER A 174 10.62 12.02 1.87
C SER A 174 12.09 11.87 1.46
N SER A 175 12.99 12.10 2.41
CA SER A 175 14.44 12.05 2.18
C SER A 175 14.85 10.69 1.63
N LYS A 176 14.12 9.64 2.04
CA LYS A 176 14.23 8.29 1.49
C LYS A 176 13.91 8.25 -0.01
N LEU A 177 12.78 8.80 -0.44
CA LEU A 177 12.42 8.87 -1.86
C LEU A 177 13.45 9.68 -2.65
N ILE A 178 13.79 10.88 -2.17
CA ILE A 178 14.74 11.78 -2.85
C ILE A 178 16.11 11.10 -2.98
N ASN A 179 16.62 10.49 -1.90
CA ASN A 179 17.91 9.81 -1.93
C ASN A 179 17.88 8.56 -2.81
N SER A 180 16.76 7.84 -2.87
CA SER A 180 16.58 6.73 -3.80
C SER A 180 16.51 7.18 -5.25
N LEU A 181 16.15 8.42 -5.54
CA LEU A 181 16.09 8.96 -6.91
C LEU A 181 17.39 9.67 -7.32
N LYS A 182 18.13 10.25 -6.38
CA LYS A 182 19.41 10.92 -6.63
C LYS A 182 20.40 9.97 -7.31
N GLY A 183 20.99 10.43 -8.41
CA GLY A 183 22.00 9.68 -9.17
C GLY A 183 21.43 8.60 -10.09
N ASN A 184 20.10 8.44 -10.17
CA ASN A 184 19.50 7.55 -11.15
C ASN A 184 19.20 8.27 -12.46
N LYS A 185 19.39 7.56 -13.57
CA LYS A 185 19.13 8.04 -14.93
C LYS A 185 17.63 8.09 -15.29
N LEU A 186 16.77 8.31 -14.30
CA LEU A 186 15.33 8.09 -14.39
C LEU A 186 14.65 8.94 -15.47
N LEU A 187 15.12 10.19 -15.62
CA LEU A 187 14.58 11.20 -16.52
C LEU A 187 15.52 11.49 -17.70
N GLU A 188 16.62 10.72 -17.81
CA GLU A 188 17.57 10.89 -18.90
C GLU A 188 17.00 10.24 -20.16
N ASP A 189 17.24 10.89 -21.31
CA ASP A 189 16.83 10.40 -22.61
C ASP A 189 17.22 8.93 -22.84
N LYS A 190 16.22 8.10 -23.17
CA LYS A 190 16.36 6.68 -23.49
C LYS A 190 16.71 6.43 -24.93
N HIS A 191 16.61 7.43 -25.79
CA HIS A 191 16.89 7.32 -27.22
C HIS A 191 18.36 7.56 -27.57
N GLY A 192 19.24 7.59 -26.55
CA GLY A 192 20.67 7.37 -26.76
C GLY A 192 21.35 8.49 -27.55
N PHE A 193 20.71 9.66 -27.71
CA PHE A 193 21.45 10.86 -28.01
C PHE A 193 22.19 11.27 -26.74
N GLN A 194 23.30 10.58 -26.47
CA GLN A 194 24.44 11.25 -25.85
C GLN A 194 24.75 12.43 -26.77
N ASN A 195 24.17 13.57 -26.43
CA ASN A 195 24.59 14.84 -26.98
C ASN A 195 26.11 14.90 -26.80
N THR A 196 26.83 15.50 -27.75
CA THR A 196 28.31 15.52 -27.77
C THR A 196 28.92 16.11 -26.49
N SER A 197 28.10 16.73 -25.66
CA SER A 197 28.35 17.24 -24.31
C SER A 197 28.48 16.18 -23.20
N GLY A 198 27.98 14.95 -23.39
CA GLY A 198 28.00 13.90 -22.36
C GLY A 198 27.11 14.19 -21.14
N LEU A 199 26.21 15.17 -21.23
CA LEU A 199 25.24 15.49 -20.21
C LEU A 199 23.88 14.89 -20.57
N PRO A 200 23.20 14.23 -19.64
CA PRO A 200 21.86 13.72 -19.89
C PRO A 200 20.84 14.86 -19.96
N GLU A 201 20.04 14.85 -21.02
CA GLU A 201 18.99 15.83 -21.27
C GLU A 201 17.61 15.19 -21.02
N ILE A 202 16.68 15.97 -20.48
CA ILE A 202 15.28 15.54 -20.33
C ILE A 202 14.60 15.71 -21.68
N ASP A 203 14.09 14.61 -22.24
CA ASP A 203 13.33 14.66 -23.49
C ASP A 203 11.97 15.35 -23.29
N ASN A 204 11.86 16.60 -23.75
CA ASN A 204 10.63 17.39 -23.72
C ASN A 204 9.51 16.75 -24.56
N LYS A 205 9.83 16.06 -25.66
CA LYS A 205 8.80 15.39 -26.49
C LYS A 205 8.18 14.20 -25.74
N PHE A 206 8.99 13.52 -24.93
CA PHE A 206 8.53 12.42 -24.10
C PHE A 206 7.78 12.92 -22.86
N TYR A 207 8.41 13.76 -22.03
CA TYR A 207 7.87 14.16 -20.72
C TYR A 207 6.86 15.32 -20.76
N ARG A 208 6.67 15.95 -21.93
CA ARG A 208 5.82 17.13 -22.15
C ARG A 208 6.22 18.34 -21.30
N GLU A 209 5.65 19.51 -21.62
CA GLU A 209 5.98 20.77 -20.94
C GLU A 209 5.64 20.78 -19.44
N LYS A 210 4.67 19.96 -19.01
CA LYS A 210 4.20 19.92 -17.61
C LYS A 210 5.31 19.52 -16.65
N ILE A 211 6.29 18.72 -17.06
CA ILE A 211 7.41 18.32 -16.18
C ILE A 211 8.25 19.52 -15.73
N PHE A 212 8.38 20.55 -16.57
CA PHE A 212 9.15 21.76 -16.28
C PHE A 212 8.47 22.70 -15.29
N THR A 213 7.23 22.42 -14.89
CA THR A 213 6.57 23.13 -13.78
C THR A 213 7.13 22.71 -12.42
N TYR A 214 7.84 21.58 -12.34
CA TYR A 214 8.41 21.02 -11.12
C TYR A 214 9.92 21.28 -10.97
N LYS A 215 10.40 22.48 -11.34
CA LYS A 215 11.84 22.82 -11.31
C LYS A 215 12.47 22.58 -9.93
N GLY A 216 11.75 22.89 -8.85
CA GLY A 216 12.25 22.70 -7.48
C GLY A 216 12.45 21.23 -7.12
N GLU A 217 11.52 20.38 -7.53
CA GLU A 217 11.55 18.94 -7.29
C GLU A 217 12.61 18.25 -8.14
N LEU A 218 12.76 18.67 -9.40
CA LEU A 218 13.82 18.23 -10.30
C LEU A 218 15.22 18.53 -9.72
N LYS A 219 15.43 19.73 -9.17
CA LYS A 219 16.69 20.07 -8.48
C LYS A 219 16.96 19.17 -7.28
N GLN A 220 15.94 18.84 -6.49
CA GLN A 220 16.08 18.00 -5.31
C GLN A 220 16.62 16.60 -5.63
N ILE A 221 16.27 16.05 -6.80
CA ILE A 221 16.75 14.73 -7.26
C ILE A 221 18.05 14.81 -8.08
N GLY A 222 18.65 15.99 -8.21
CA GLY A 222 19.96 16.20 -8.85
C GLY A 222 19.91 16.53 -10.34
N VAL A 223 18.72 16.79 -10.90
CA VAL A 223 18.56 17.27 -12.27
C VAL A 223 18.99 18.74 -12.34
N VAL A 224 19.81 19.05 -13.34
CA VAL A 224 20.19 20.43 -13.63
C VAL A 224 19.12 21.07 -14.50
N VAL A 225 18.44 22.07 -13.97
CA VAL A 225 17.37 22.79 -14.66
C VAL A 225 17.72 24.26 -14.93
N ASP A 226 18.87 24.72 -14.45
CA ASP A 226 19.38 26.09 -14.65
C ASP A 226 20.55 26.12 -15.62
N PHE A 227 20.52 27.07 -16.55
CA PHE A 227 21.50 27.22 -17.62
C PHE A 227 22.91 27.48 -17.07
N GLU A 228 23.02 28.33 -16.04
CA GLU A 228 24.31 28.64 -15.41
C GLU A 228 24.94 27.39 -14.74
N GLU A 229 24.12 26.59 -14.09
CA GLU A 229 24.56 25.34 -13.45
C GLU A 229 24.94 24.29 -14.51
N ALA A 230 24.22 24.25 -15.64
CA ALA A 230 24.55 23.38 -16.77
C ALA A 230 25.90 23.76 -17.38
N ILE A 231 26.18 25.06 -17.58
CA ILE A 231 27.47 25.55 -18.05
C ILE A 231 28.60 25.15 -17.09
N LYS A 232 28.39 25.29 -15.77
CA LYS A 232 29.40 24.90 -14.77
C LYS A 232 29.71 23.40 -14.85
N LYS A 233 28.69 22.54 -14.95
CA LYS A 233 28.89 21.09 -15.12
C LYS A 233 29.56 20.75 -16.45
N PHE A 234 29.16 21.40 -17.54
CA PHE A 234 29.77 21.22 -18.85
C PHE A 234 31.25 21.62 -18.84
N ALA A 235 31.58 22.80 -18.29
CA ALA A 235 32.95 23.27 -18.18
C ALA A 235 33.82 22.32 -17.34
N HIS A 236 33.26 21.75 -16.27
CA HIS A 236 33.94 20.73 -15.47
C HIS A 236 34.20 19.45 -16.27
N LEU A 237 33.19 18.91 -16.95
CA LEU A 237 33.33 17.71 -17.80
C LEU A 237 34.32 17.94 -18.95
N PHE A 238 34.28 19.11 -19.57
CA PHE A 238 35.21 19.51 -20.62
C PHE A 238 36.65 19.53 -20.11
N LYS A 239 36.90 20.16 -18.95
CA LYS A 239 38.22 20.15 -18.31
C LYS A 239 38.69 18.73 -18.02
N GLN A 240 37.83 17.89 -17.46
CA GLN A 240 38.16 16.49 -17.16
C GLN A 240 38.54 15.70 -18.42
N LYS A 241 37.76 15.82 -19.50
CA LYS A 241 38.07 15.17 -20.78
C LYS A 241 39.34 15.72 -21.41
N ALA A 242 39.52 17.04 -21.40
CA ALA A 242 40.72 17.69 -21.92
C ALA A 242 41.99 17.20 -21.19
N SER A 243 41.93 17.05 -19.86
CA SER A 243 43.02 16.49 -19.05
C SER A 243 43.30 15.01 -19.34
N GLN A 244 42.30 14.22 -19.72
CA GLN A 244 42.49 12.81 -20.11
C GLN A 244 43.12 12.69 -21.50
N THR A 245 42.75 13.54 -22.45
CA THR A 245 43.33 13.54 -23.81
C THR A 245 44.78 14.00 -23.85
N SER A 246 45.22 14.84 -22.91
CA SER A 246 46.61 15.31 -22.84
C SER A 246 47.64 14.26 -22.39
N PHE A 247 47.22 13.05 -21.95
CA PHE A 247 48.13 11.96 -21.58
C PHE A 247 48.30 10.86 -22.66
N ASN A 248 47.56 10.92 -23.78
CA ASN A 248 47.69 9.95 -24.88
C ASN A 248 48.50 10.48 -26.08
N GLN A 249 49.26 11.55 -25.87
CA GLN A 249 50.25 12.07 -26.82
C GLN A 249 51.62 12.21 -26.13
N ALA A 250 52.15 11.09 -25.69
CA ALA A 250 53.59 10.90 -25.50
C ALA A 250 53.92 9.46 -25.93
N CYS A 251 54.98 9.34 -26.72
CA CYS A 251 55.47 8.15 -27.40
C CYS A 251 55.56 6.88 -26.54
#